data_AF-A0A8S2AYV2-F1
#
_entry.id   AF-A0A8S2AYV2-F1
#
_cell.length_a   1.000
_cell.length_b   1.000
_cell.length_c   1.000
_cell.angle_alpha   90.00
_cell.angle_beta   90.00
_cell.angle_gamma   90.00
#
_symmetry.space_group_name_H-M   'P 1'
#
loop_
_entity.id
_entity.type
_entity.pdbx_description
1 polymer ?
#
loop_
_entity_poly.entity_id
_entity_poly.type
_entity_poly.pdbx_seq_one_letter_code
_entity_poly.pdbx_strand_id
1 'polypeptide(L)'
;MLSTFRNKSSIVNYYNLTTGLTSDTVYGMFLCTGDVNITTCNACVKNATIEIVKNCTNHREAIIYYMDCMVRYSDKFFLSTLETKPNSIWSADDPIPKTLGPFRKRLLKKMGEVIVRSSMLSSALTPYYYLDVTRFDGSYDLDSLVQCSPHLNPENCTICLEYALQEIIDCCSDKFWAMIFTPNCFVNYYITTPPLPPLPSPYHHSGSFSIRGEHIYIFV
;
A
#
# COMPACT_ATOMS: atom_id res chain seq x y z
N MET A 1 9.68 -5.28 -20.41
CA MET A 1 8.62 -4.92 -19.43
C MET A 1 9.15 -4.03 -18.30
N LEU A 2 10.06 -4.50 -17.43
CA LEU A 2 10.52 -3.72 -16.26
C LEU A 2 11.14 -2.36 -16.61
N SER A 3 11.86 -2.25 -17.74
CA SER A 3 12.34 -0.97 -18.26
C SER A 3 11.22 0.02 -18.57
N THR A 4 10.12 -0.46 -19.16
CA THR A 4 8.93 0.35 -19.44
C THR A 4 8.29 0.85 -18.15
N PHE A 5 8.23 0.03 -17.10
CA PHE A 5 7.70 0.45 -15.80
C PHE A 5 8.50 1.60 -15.19
N ARG A 6 9.84 1.54 -15.23
CA ARG A 6 10.71 2.64 -14.76
C ARG A 6 10.44 3.97 -15.47
N ASN A 7 10.11 3.93 -16.76
CA ASN A 7 9.82 5.12 -17.55
C ASN A 7 8.39 5.62 -17.35
N LYS A 8 7.42 4.71 -17.17
CA LYS A 8 6.01 5.08 -17.00
C LYS A 8 5.72 5.63 -15.59
N SER A 9 6.43 5.14 -14.58
CA SER A 9 6.24 5.62 -13.20
C SER A 9 6.63 7.08 -12.97
N SER A 10 7.29 7.74 -13.93
CA SER A 10 7.56 9.18 -13.86
C SER A 10 6.38 10.06 -14.30
N ILE A 11 5.26 9.45 -14.71
CA ILE A 11 4.09 10.15 -15.27
C ILE A 11 2.80 9.66 -14.62
N VAL A 12 2.73 8.38 -14.25
CA VAL A 12 1.52 7.76 -13.69
C VAL A 12 1.85 6.87 -12.48
N ASN A 13 0.88 6.74 -11.56
CA ASN A 13 1.01 5.92 -10.35
C ASN A 13 0.59 4.45 -10.53
N TYR A 14 0.05 4.11 -11.71
CA TYR A 14 -0.28 2.75 -12.10
C TYR A 14 -0.06 2.58 -13.59
N TYR A 15 0.47 1.42 -13.97
CA TYR A 15 0.55 1.01 -15.36
C TYR A 15 0.59 -0.51 -15.44
N ASN A 16 -0.18 -1.08 -16.37
CA ASN A 16 -0.05 -2.47 -16.76
C ASN A 16 0.51 -2.57 -18.18
N LEU A 17 1.12 -3.71 -18.47
CA LEU A 17 1.65 -4.04 -19.80
C LEU A 17 1.53 -5.54 -20.03
N THR A 18 1.11 -5.91 -21.23
CA THR A 18 1.24 -7.27 -21.75
C THR A 18 2.30 -7.26 -22.84
N THR A 19 3.21 -8.23 -22.84
CA THR A 19 4.27 -8.36 -23.85
C THR A 19 4.49 -9.82 -24.21
N GLY A 20 5.25 -10.09 -25.28
CA GLY A 20 5.46 -11.44 -25.79
C GLY A 20 4.29 -11.96 -26.64
N LEU A 21 4.48 -13.13 -27.23
CA LEU A 21 3.52 -13.77 -28.13
C LEU A 21 3.28 -15.22 -27.69
N THR A 22 2.03 -15.66 -27.70
CA THR A 22 1.64 -17.07 -27.46
C THR A 22 2.19 -17.63 -26.14
N SER A 23 3.11 -18.60 -26.18
CA SER A 23 3.72 -19.22 -24.98
C SER A 23 4.64 -18.28 -24.19
N ASP A 24 5.07 -17.17 -24.80
CA ASP A 24 6.00 -16.21 -24.19
C ASP A 24 5.26 -14.96 -23.68
N THR A 25 3.93 -14.99 -23.61
CA THR A 25 3.14 -13.87 -23.10
C THR A 25 3.41 -13.66 -21.61
N VAL A 26 3.73 -12.42 -21.26
CA VAL A 26 3.95 -11.97 -19.89
C VAL A 26 3.04 -10.79 -19.59
N TYR A 27 2.34 -10.88 -18.47
CA TYR A 27 1.52 -9.83 -17.89
C TYR A 27 2.29 -9.15 -16.77
N GLY A 28 2.21 -7.84 -16.67
CA GLY A 28 2.80 -7.13 -15.56
C GLY A 28 2.09 -5.84 -15.22
N MET A 29 2.33 -5.37 -14.00
CA MET A 29 1.91 -4.06 -13.54
C MET A 29 2.86 -3.49 -12.49
N PHE A 30 2.78 -2.17 -12.32
CA PHE A 30 3.13 -1.54 -11.05
C PHE A 30 1.94 -0.75 -10.52
N LEU A 31 1.87 -0.62 -9.20
CA LEU A 31 0.88 0.20 -8.51
C LEU A 31 1.54 0.86 -7.31
N CYS A 32 1.55 2.19 -7.29
CA CYS A 32 1.98 2.98 -6.14
C CYS A 32 0.81 3.18 -5.16
N THR A 33 1.10 3.42 -3.89
CA THR A 33 0.08 3.80 -2.92
C THR A 33 -0.51 5.16 -3.27
N GLY A 34 -1.77 5.39 -2.91
CA GLY A 34 -2.54 6.53 -3.38
C GLY A 34 -2.11 7.85 -2.78
N ASP A 35 -1.46 7.79 -1.61
CA ASP A 35 -0.97 8.90 -0.82
C ASP A 35 0.41 9.43 -1.26
N VAL A 36 1.12 8.72 -2.16
CA VAL A 36 2.44 9.15 -2.64
C VAL A 36 2.36 9.96 -3.94
N ASN A 37 3.30 10.91 -4.07
CA ASN A 37 3.45 11.69 -5.30
C ASN A 37 4.23 10.91 -6.39
N ILE A 38 4.20 11.43 -7.62
CA ILE A 38 4.85 10.81 -8.80
C ILE A 38 6.36 10.61 -8.59
N THR A 39 7.04 11.51 -7.88
CA THR A 39 8.48 11.40 -7.63
C THR A 39 8.80 10.22 -6.72
N THR A 40 8.08 10.08 -5.60
CA THR A 40 8.18 8.94 -4.67
C THR A 40 7.82 7.63 -5.36
N CYS A 41 6.70 7.63 -6.11
CA CYS A 41 6.29 6.48 -6.90
C CYS A 41 7.37 6.04 -7.91
N ASN A 42 7.97 7.00 -8.65
CA ASN A 42 9.02 6.69 -9.61
C ASN A 42 10.25 6.08 -8.95
N ALA A 43 10.68 6.61 -7.80
CA ALA A 43 11.81 6.09 -7.03
C ALA A 43 11.53 4.65 -6.56
N CYS A 44 10.36 4.41 -5.98
CA CYS A 44 9.94 3.08 -5.53
C CYS A 44 9.94 2.06 -6.67
N VAL A 45 9.29 2.38 -7.80
CA VAL A 45 9.23 1.46 -8.95
C VAL A 45 10.62 1.20 -9.54
N LYS A 46 11.51 2.20 -9.55
CA LYS A 46 12.91 2.00 -9.97
C LYS A 46 13.62 1.00 -9.07
N ASN A 47 13.58 1.19 -7.76
CA ASN A 47 14.21 0.27 -6.80
C ASN A 47 13.62 -1.14 -6.92
N ALA A 48 12.28 -1.24 -6.92
CA ALA A 48 11.56 -2.51 -7.06
C ALA A 48 11.97 -3.28 -8.33
N THR A 49 12.05 -2.61 -9.48
CA THR A 49 12.45 -3.28 -10.73
C THR A 49 13.93 -3.69 -10.74
N ILE A 50 14.81 -2.97 -10.04
CA ILE A 50 16.22 -3.34 -9.90
C ILE A 50 16.35 -4.59 -9.03
N GLU A 51 15.64 -4.63 -7.90
CA GLU A 51 15.66 -5.77 -6.98
C GLU A 51 15.04 -7.03 -7.57
N ILE A 52 13.97 -6.90 -8.35
CA ILE A 52 13.45 -8.01 -9.14
C ILE A 52 14.53 -8.59 -10.07
N VAL A 53 15.24 -7.73 -10.81
CA VAL A 53 16.27 -8.20 -11.77
C VAL A 53 17.41 -8.91 -11.06
N LYS A 54 17.82 -8.44 -9.88
CA LYS A 54 18.89 -9.07 -9.09
C LYS A 54 18.47 -10.42 -8.53
N ASN A 55 17.26 -10.52 -7.97
CA ASN A 55 16.88 -11.64 -7.12
C ASN A 55 15.99 -12.70 -7.83
N CYS A 56 15.34 -12.35 -8.95
CA CYS A 56 14.36 -13.22 -9.63
C CYS A 56 14.90 -13.79 -10.96
N THR A 57 16.19 -14.12 -11.04
CA THR A 57 16.78 -14.64 -12.28
C THR A 57 16.16 -16.01 -12.61
N ASN A 58 15.53 -16.15 -13.78
CA ASN A 58 14.83 -17.36 -14.27
C ASN A 58 13.45 -17.66 -13.67
N HIS A 59 12.83 -16.72 -12.95
CA HIS A 59 11.45 -16.90 -12.46
C HIS A 59 10.44 -16.32 -13.44
N ARG A 60 9.38 -17.10 -13.71
CA ARG A 60 8.30 -16.73 -14.64
C ARG A 60 7.28 -15.79 -14.02
N GLU A 61 7.22 -15.75 -12.70
CA GLU A 61 6.45 -14.80 -11.94
C GLU A 61 7.29 -14.20 -10.82
N ALA A 62 7.02 -12.94 -10.51
CA ALA A 62 7.53 -12.31 -9.31
C ALA A 62 6.58 -11.20 -8.87
N ILE A 63 6.50 -11.00 -7.56
CA ILE A 63 5.83 -9.88 -6.94
C ILE A 63 6.73 -9.33 -5.84
N ILE A 64 6.97 -8.02 -5.89
CA ILE A 64 7.73 -7.29 -4.90
C ILE A 64 6.86 -6.19 -4.29
N TYR A 65 6.94 -6.06 -2.99
CA TYR A 65 6.29 -5.00 -2.24
C TYR A 65 7.33 -4.09 -1.59
N TYR A 66 7.11 -2.79 -1.75
CA TYR A 66 7.75 -1.70 -1.03
C TYR A 66 6.66 -0.88 -0.35
N MET A 67 7.03 -0.06 0.64
CA MET A 67 6.06 0.78 1.36
C MET A 67 5.24 1.68 0.42
N ASP A 68 5.85 2.19 -0.66
CA ASP A 68 5.22 3.13 -1.58
C ASP A 68 4.68 2.50 -2.87
N CYS A 69 4.99 1.22 -3.16
CA CYS A 69 4.58 0.58 -4.40
C CYS A 69 4.70 -0.95 -4.42
N MET A 70 3.95 -1.56 -5.33
CA MET A 70 4.08 -2.95 -5.75
C MET A 70 4.51 -3.02 -7.21
N VAL A 71 5.37 -3.98 -7.56
CA VAL A 71 5.65 -4.38 -8.95
C VAL A 71 5.41 -5.89 -9.08
N ARG A 72 4.65 -6.30 -10.10
CA ARG A 72 4.32 -7.72 -10.35
C ARG A 72 4.45 -8.07 -11.83
N TYR A 73 4.96 -9.26 -12.12
CA TYR A 73 4.81 -9.90 -13.42
C TYR A 73 4.52 -11.40 -13.27
N SER A 74 3.90 -12.00 -14.28
CA SER A 74 3.65 -13.44 -14.36
C SER A 74 3.35 -13.84 -15.82
N ASP A 75 3.60 -15.10 -16.17
CA ASP A 75 3.12 -15.74 -17.40
C ASP A 75 1.64 -16.16 -17.29
N LYS A 76 1.05 -16.10 -16.09
CA LYS A 76 -0.38 -16.29 -15.82
C LYS A 76 -1.08 -14.94 -15.74
N PHE A 77 -2.30 -14.87 -16.27
CA PHE A 77 -3.11 -13.66 -16.19
C PHE A 77 -3.61 -13.43 -14.76
N PHE A 78 -3.31 -12.25 -14.19
CA PHE A 78 -3.69 -11.89 -12.82
C PHE A 78 -4.41 -10.54 -12.67
N LEU A 79 -4.48 -9.71 -13.73
CA LEU A 79 -4.91 -8.30 -13.60
C LEU A 79 -6.35 -8.12 -13.08
N SER A 80 -7.22 -9.10 -13.29
CA SER A 80 -8.60 -9.11 -12.76
C SER A 80 -8.93 -10.37 -11.95
N THR A 81 -7.91 -11.10 -11.51
CA THR A 81 -8.06 -12.29 -10.67
C THR A 81 -7.93 -11.86 -9.21
N LEU A 82 -8.91 -12.23 -8.37
CA LEU A 82 -8.83 -11.94 -6.94
C LEU A 82 -7.82 -12.89 -6.27
N GLU A 83 -6.76 -12.31 -5.74
CA GLU A 83 -5.69 -12.98 -4.99
C GLU A 83 -5.38 -12.17 -3.74
N THR A 84 -5.40 -12.84 -2.58
CA THR A 84 -5.02 -12.24 -1.29
C THR A 84 -3.62 -12.63 -0.84
N LYS A 85 -2.95 -13.53 -1.57
CA LYS A 85 -1.60 -14.04 -1.31
C LYS A 85 -0.75 -14.02 -2.59
N PRO A 86 0.58 -13.89 -2.48
CA PRO A 86 1.32 -13.66 -1.23
C PRO A 86 1.05 -12.26 -0.68
N ASN A 87 0.91 -12.13 0.63
CA ASN A 87 0.77 -10.83 1.30
C ASN A 87 2.03 -10.51 2.11
N SER A 88 2.21 -9.23 2.40
CA SER A 88 3.31 -8.75 3.25
C SER A 88 2.76 -7.74 4.24
N ILE A 89 3.05 -7.94 5.53
CA ILE A 89 2.62 -7.06 6.62
C ILE A 89 3.86 -6.40 7.22
N TRP A 90 3.77 -5.10 7.45
CA TRP A 90 4.77 -4.33 8.17
C TRP A 90 4.11 -3.50 9.25
N SER A 91 4.79 -3.35 10.38
CA SER A 91 4.29 -2.55 11.49
C SER A 91 5.42 -1.87 12.23
N ALA A 92 5.07 -0.89 13.06
CA ALA A 92 5.99 -0.36 14.04
C ALA A 92 6.42 -1.47 15.02
N ASP A 93 7.66 -1.39 15.50
CA ASP A 93 8.06 -2.12 16.71
C ASP A 93 7.37 -1.51 17.95
N ASP A 94 7.29 -0.18 17.97
CA ASP A 94 6.75 0.61 19.05
C ASP A 94 5.24 0.37 19.26
N PRO A 95 4.80 0.02 20.49
CA PRO A 95 3.40 -0.15 20.79
C PRO A 95 2.67 1.20 20.90
N ILE A 96 1.35 1.16 20.74
CA ILE A 96 0.49 2.32 20.98
C ILE A 96 0.50 2.74 22.47
N PRO A 97 0.34 4.05 22.76
CA PRO A 97 0.09 4.53 24.11
C PRO A 97 -1.13 3.85 24.76
N LYS A 98 -0.99 3.41 26.01
CA LYS A 98 -2.11 2.80 26.79
C LYS A 98 -3.30 3.76 26.97
N THR A 99 -3.07 5.06 26.84
CA THR A 99 -4.11 6.10 26.91
C THR A 99 -5.11 6.02 25.75
N LEU A 100 -4.77 5.35 24.64
CA LEU A 100 -5.65 5.09 23.50
C LEU A 100 -6.69 4.00 23.76
N GLY A 101 -6.91 3.59 25.01
CA GLY A 101 -8.05 2.78 25.43
C GLY A 101 -8.31 1.55 24.55
N PRO A 102 -9.57 1.26 24.17
CA PRO A 102 -9.91 0.11 23.34
C PRO A 102 -9.61 0.34 21.84
N PHE A 103 -8.34 0.63 21.51
CA PHE A 103 -7.91 1.00 20.16
C PHE A 103 -8.29 -0.04 19.11
N ARG A 104 -8.04 -1.34 19.34
CA ARG A 104 -8.41 -2.44 18.42
C ARG A 104 -9.87 -2.35 17.95
N LYS A 105 -10.82 -2.16 18.88
CA LYS A 105 -12.26 -2.06 18.55
C LYS A 105 -12.57 -0.82 17.70
N ARG A 106 -11.90 0.29 17.99
CA ARG A 106 -12.10 1.55 17.28
C ARG A 106 -11.45 1.54 15.90
N LEU A 107 -10.26 0.95 15.76
CA LEU A 107 -9.61 0.70 14.48
C LEU A 107 -10.49 -0.17 13.58
N LEU A 108 -10.99 -1.31 14.10
CA LEU A 108 -11.94 -2.17 13.37
C LEU A 108 -13.16 -1.41 12.85
N LYS A 109 -13.82 -0.65 13.74
CA LYS A 109 -14.99 0.15 13.36
C LYS A 109 -14.64 1.16 12.27
N LYS A 110 -13.55 1.92 12.47
CA LYS A 110 -13.16 3.00 11.56
C LYS A 110 -12.75 2.46 10.18
N MET A 111 -11.97 1.38 10.15
CA MET A 111 -11.58 0.73 8.90
C MET A 111 -12.79 0.14 8.17
N GLY A 112 -13.76 -0.44 8.88
CA GLY A 112 -15.02 -0.87 8.27
C GLY A 112 -15.76 0.27 7.56
N GLU A 113 -15.85 1.45 8.19
CA GLU A 113 -16.45 2.65 7.57
C GLU A 113 -15.67 3.09 6.31
N VAL A 114 -14.34 3.06 6.38
CA VAL A 114 -13.44 3.44 5.28
C VAL A 114 -13.54 2.47 4.10
N ILE A 115 -13.62 1.16 4.34
CA ILE A 115 -13.78 0.12 3.32
C ILE A 115 -15.12 0.27 2.57
N VAL A 116 -16.20 0.58 3.30
CA VAL A 116 -17.51 0.83 2.68
C VAL A 116 -17.45 2.06 1.78
N ARG A 117 -16.79 3.13 2.22
CA ARG A 117 -16.65 4.36 1.42
C ARG A 117 -15.75 4.17 0.21
N SER A 118 -14.66 3.41 0.32
CA SER A 118 -13.79 3.14 -0.83
C SER A 118 -14.52 2.37 -1.93
N SER A 119 -15.42 1.46 -1.55
CA SER A 119 -16.23 0.70 -2.51
C SER A 119 -17.14 1.58 -3.38
N MET A 120 -17.51 2.78 -2.89
CA MET A 120 -18.28 3.76 -3.68
C MET A 120 -17.44 4.50 -4.73
N LEU A 121 -16.10 4.43 -4.63
CA LEU A 121 -15.16 5.04 -5.58
C LEU A 121 -14.75 4.09 -6.70
N SER A 122 -15.34 2.89 -6.74
CA SER A 122 -14.91 1.82 -7.63
C SER A 122 -14.84 2.28 -9.09
N SER A 123 -13.66 2.12 -9.69
CA SER A 123 -13.41 2.40 -11.10
C SER A 123 -12.80 1.16 -11.75
N ALA A 124 -13.32 0.80 -12.92
CA ALA A 124 -12.81 -0.36 -13.65
C ALA A 124 -11.39 -0.17 -14.20
N LEU A 125 -10.95 1.08 -14.38
CA LEU A 125 -9.74 1.41 -15.15
C LEU A 125 -8.66 2.16 -14.35
N THR A 126 -9.01 2.74 -13.21
CA THR A 126 -8.08 3.54 -12.40
C THR A 126 -8.01 2.99 -10.98
N PRO A 127 -6.83 2.94 -10.36
CA PRO A 127 -6.74 2.61 -8.95
C PRO A 127 -7.48 3.68 -8.17
N TYR A 128 -8.10 3.27 -7.07
CA TYR A 128 -8.77 4.18 -6.16
C TYR A 128 -8.37 3.86 -4.75
N TYR A 129 -8.28 4.90 -3.95
CA TYR A 129 -7.96 4.83 -2.54
C TYR A 129 -8.87 5.77 -1.77
N TYR A 130 -9.00 5.52 -0.48
CA TYR A 130 -9.68 6.40 0.43
C TYR A 130 -8.81 6.59 1.67
N LEU A 131 -8.53 7.85 2.01
CA LEU A 131 -7.85 8.26 3.22
C LEU A 131 -8.85 8.99 4.11
N ASP A 132 -8.96 8.55 5.36
CA ASP A 132 -9.72 9.24 6.40
C ASP A 132 -8.80 9.53 7.58
N VAL A 133 -8.85 10.76 8.08
CA VAL A 133 -8.12 11.18 9.28
C VAL A 133 -9.15 11.47 10.35
N THR A 134 -9.16 10.65 11.39
CA THR A 134 -10.14 10.77 12.49
C THR A 134 -9.45 11.02 13.81
N ARG A 135 -9.92 12.03 14.54
CA ARG A 135 -9.38 12.39 15.85
C ARG A 135 -9.80 11.38 16.92
N PHE A 136 -8.82 10.88 17.67
CA PHE A 136 -8.95 9.98 18.81
C PHE A 136 -8.67 10.72 20.11
N ASP A 137 -9.68 10.75 20.99
CA ASP A 137 -9.61 11.25 22.37
C ASP A 137 -8.97 12.65 22.52
N GLY A 138 -8.98 13.45 21.45
CA GLY A 138 -8.43 14.81 21.42
C GLY A 138 -6.90 14.91 21.33
N SER A 139 -6.16 13.81 21.45
CA SER A 139 -4.69 13.79 21.58
C SER A 139 -3.97 13.07 20.44
N TYR A 140 -4.68 12.33 19.61
CA TYR A 140 -4.12 11.57 18.49
C TYR A 140 -5.04 11.68 17.28
N ASP A 141 -4.48 11.63 16.09
CA ASP A 141 -5.23 11.44 14.85
C ASP A 141 -4.92 10.03 14.30
N LEU A 142 -5.95 9.33 13.84
CA LEU A 142 -5.84 8.03 13.18
C LEU A 142 -6.01 8.24 11.69
N ASP A 143 -4.94 8.01 10.95
CA ASP A 143 -4.94 7.96 9.50
C ASP A 143 -5.31 6.55 9.09
N SER A 144 -6.38 6.41 8.30
CA SER A 144 -6.89 5.13 7.80
C SER A 144 -6.92 5.19 6.28
N LEU A 145 -6.02 4.42 5.65
CA LEU A 145 -5.84 4.38 4.20
C LEU A 145 -6.16 2.98 3.69
N VAL A 146 -7.05 2.92 2.70
CA VAL A 146 -7.34 1.69 1.95
C VAL A 146 -7.23 1.95 0.46
N GLN A 147 -6.80 0.95 -0.29
CA GLN A 147 -6.65 1.05 -1.74
C GLN A 147 -6.95 -0.29 -2.41
N CYS A 148 -7.61 -0.23 -3.55
CA CYS A 148 -7.87 -1.39 -4.40
C CYS A 148 -7.17 -1.26 -5.76
N SER A 149 -6.72 -2.40 -6.28
CA SER A 149 -6.14 -2.48 -7.62
C SER A 149 -7.22 -2.20 -8.68
N PRO A 150 -6.82 -1.70 -9.86
CA PRO A 150 -7.72 -1.61 -11.01
C PRO A 150 -8.30 -2.96 -11.40
N HIS A 151 -9.37 -2.94 -12.20
CA HIS A 151 -10.06 -4.13 -12.72
C HIS A 151 -10.72 -5.03 -11.67
N LEU A 152 -10.66 -4.67 -10.38
CA LEU A 152 -11.37 -5.36 -9.31
C LEU A 152 -12.77 -4.75 -9.14
N ASN A 153 -13.80 -5.60 -9.15
CA ASN A 153 -15.16 -5.16 -8.87
C ASN A 153 -15.30 -4.75 -7.37
N PRO A 154 -16.35 -4.00 -6.99
CA PRO A 154 -16.50 -3.50 -5.62
C PRO A 154 -16.56 -4.60 -4.55
N GLU A 155 -17.19 -5.73 -4.89
CA GLU A 155 -17.34 -6.88 -3.99
C GLU A 155 -15.98 -7.53 -3.69
N ASN A 156 -15.21 -7.86 -4.73
CA ASN A 156 -13.87 -8.44 -4.59
C ASN A 156 -12.89 -7.48 -3.91
N CYS A 157 -13.03 -6.17 -4.14
CA CYS A 157 -12.28 -5.16 -3.39
C CYS A 157 -12.60 -5.20 -1.90
N THR A 158 -13.89 -5.27 -1.55
CA THR A 158 -14.34 -5.39 -0.15
C THR A 158 -13.77 -6.64 0.49
N ILE A 159 -13.90 -7.80 -0.18
CA ILE A 159 -13.35 -9.08 0.31
C ILE A 159 -11.85 -8.97 0.57
N CYS A 160 -11.10 -8.38 -0.35
CA CYS A 160 -9.66 -8.20 -0.19
C CYS A 160 -9.33 -7.29 1.00
N LEU A 161 -10.00 -6.14 1.11
CA LEU A 161 -9.76 -5.17 2.17
C LEU A 161 -10.14 -5.70 3.55
N GLU A 162 -11.24 -6.45 3.66
CA GLU A 162 -11.65 -7.11 4.90
C GLU A 162 -10.65 -8.19 5.33
N TYR A 163 -10.17 -8.99 4.37
CA TYR A 163 -9.10 -9.96 4.61
C TYR A 163 -7.83 -9.27 5.13
N ALA A 164 -7.39 -8.22 4.44
CA ALA A 164 -6.22 -7.45 4.81
C ALA A 164 -6.34 -6.79 6.20
N LEU A 165 -7.51 -6.22 6.49
CA LEU A 165 -7.82 -5.64 7.80
C LEU A 165 -7.75 -6.71 8.90
N GLN A 166 -8.31 -7.89 8.67
CA GLN A 166 -8.29 -8.96 9.66
C GLN A 166 -6.85 -9.39 10.01
N GLU A 167 -5.98 -9.50 9.01
CA GLU A 167 -4.56 -9.82 9.22
C GLU A 167 -3.85 -8.73 10.06
N ILE A 168 -4.08 -7.44 9.76
CA ILE A 168 -3.56 -6.32 10.56
C ILE A 168 -4.06 -6.40 12.00
N ILE A 169 -5.35 -6.69 12.18
CA ILE A 169 -5.98 -6.71 13.49
C ILE A 169 -5.40 -7.82 14.36
N ASP A 170 -5.13 -8.98 13.78
CA ASP A 170 -4.60 -10.13 14.51
C ASP A 170 -3.11 -10.01 14.81
N CYS A 171 -2.30 -9.43 13.92
CA CYS A 171 -0.86 -9.30 14.17
C CYS A 171 -0.46 -8.03 14.93
N CYS A 172 -1.14 -6.91 14.66
CA CYS A 172 -0.50 -5.61 14.76
C CYS A 172 -1.39 -4.51 15.32
N SER A 173 -2.60 -4.82 15.82
CA SER A 173 -3.53 -3.81 16.37
C SER A 173 -3.05 -3.13 17.66
N ASP A 174 -1.89 -3.50 18.19
CA ASP A 174 -1.22 -2.85 19.31
C ASP A 174 -0.07 -1.93 18.87
N LYS A 175 0.17 -1.77 17.55
CA LYS A 175 1.30 -1.01 17.01
C LYS A 175 0.92 0.40 16.59
N PHE A 176 1.89 1.31 16.64
CA PHE A 176 1.69 2.73 16.26
C PHE A 176 1.27 2.92 14.80
N TRP A 177 1.73 2.01 13.94
CA TRP A 177 1.29 1.89 12.56
C TRP A 177 1.39 0.44 12.11
N ALA A 178 0.56 0.08 11.16
CA ALA A 178 0.69 -1.17 10.43
C ALA A 178 0.13 -1.00 9.02
N MET A 179 0.74 -1.69 8.07
CA MET A 179 0.28 -1.77 6.70
C MET A 179 0.41 -3.19 6.18
N ILE A 180 -0.45 -3.53 5.24
CA ILE A 180 -0.43 -4.80 4.54
C ILE A 180 -0.63 -4.57 3.06
N PHE A 181 0.18 -5.23 2.26
CA PHE A 181 -0.06 -5.42 0.84
C PHE A 181 -0.55 -6.83 0.58
N THR A 182 -1.56 -6.91 -0.27
CA THR A 182 -1.92 -8.12 -1.02
C THR A 182 -1.75 -7.81 -2.52
N PRO A 183 -1.89 -8.80 -3.41
CA PRO A 183 -1.82 -8.53 -4.84
C PRO A 183 -2.89 -7.58 -5.36
N ASN A 184 -4.04 -7.46 -4.68
CA ASN A 184 -5.20 -6.73 -5.17
C ASN A 184 -5.65 -5.56 -4.27
N CYS A 185 -5.12 -5.43 -3.06
CA CYS A 185 -5.47 -4.33 -2.17
C CYS A 185 -4.37 -4.02 -1.14
N PHE A 186 -4.45 -2.82 -0.58
CA PHE A 186 -3.56 -2.29 0.42
C PHE A 186 -4.38 -1.67 1.56
N VAL A 187 -3.97 -1.94 2.79
CA VAL A 187 -4.55 -1.32 4.00
C VAL A 187 -3.40 -0.79 4.83
N ASN A 188 -3.50 0.46 5.27
CA ASN A 188 -2.54 1.11 6.15
C ASN A 188 -3.26 1.92 7.22
N TYR A 189 -2.80 1.82 8.46
CA TYR A 189 -3.11 2.80 9.47
C TYR A 189 -1.85 3.34 10.12
N TYR A 190 -1.90 4.61 10.50
CA TYR A 190 -0.84 5.25 11.26
C TYR A 190 -1.47 6.21 12.27
N ILE A 191 -0.93 6.27 13.47
CA ILE A 191 -1.38 7.21 14.51
C ILE A 191 -0.42 8.40 14.52
N THR A 192 -0.91 9.62 14.35
CA THR A 192 -0.10 10.84 14.56
C THR A 192 -0.51 11.54 15.85
N THR A 193 0.42 12.31 16.45
CA THR A 193 0.01 13.39 17.37
C THR A 193 -0.45 14.57 16.54
N PRO A 194 -1.53 15.27 16.90
CA PRO A 194 -1.98 16.46 16.20
C PRO A 194 -0.85 17.49 16.10
N PRO A 195 -0.79 18.28 15.03
CA PRO A 195 0.13 19.40 14.97
C PRO A 195 -0.09 20.29 16.20
N LEU A 196 0.98 20.61 16.93
CA LEU A 196 0.91 21.63 17.96
C LEU A 196 0.43 22.96 17.32
N PRO A 197 -0.35 23.80 18.03
CA PRO A 197 -0.68 25.13 17.54
C PRO A 197 0.59 25.87 17.12
N PRO A 198 0.57 26.65 16.04
CA PRO A 198 1.77 27.35 15.57
C PRO A 198 2.30 28.25 16.69
N LEU A 199 3.50 27.93 17.17
CA LEU A 199 4.27 28.81 18.04
C LEU A 199 4.57 30.12 17.27
N PRO A 200 4.60 31.29 17.94
CA PRO A 200 5.10 32.51 17.31
C PRO A 200 6.55 32.27 16.85
N SER A 201 6.75 32.30 15.53
CA SER A 201 8.05 32.17 14.84
C SER A 201 8.99 33.34 15.26
N PRO A 202 10.34 33.19 15.23
CA PRO A 202 11.07 32.32 14.32
C PRO A 202 12.21 31.51 14.93
N TYR A 203 12.40 30.25 14.50
CA TYR A 203 13.72 29.70 14.18
C TYR A 203 13.58 28.47 13.28
N HIS A 204 14.38 28.45 12.21
CA HIS A 204 14.52 27.37 11.25
C HIS A 204 14.98 26.08 11.93
N HIS A 205 14.24 24.99 11.73
CA HIS A 205 14.79 23.64 11.82
C HIS A 205 14.40 22.83 10.60
N SER A 206 15.40 22.62 9.75
CA SER A 206 15.48 21.60 8.72
C SER A 206 15.47 20.22 9.38
N GLY A 207 14.32 19.55 9.37
CA GLY A 207 14.17 18.16 9.80
C GLY A 207 14.21 17.21 8.60
N SER A 208 15.33 16.50 8.45
CA SER A 208 15.45 15.35 7.55
C SER A 208 14.62 14.19 8.13
N PHE A 209 13.61 13.72 7.39
CA PHE A 209 12.92 12.48 7.75
C PHE A 209 13.81 11.29 7.39
N SER A 210 14.18 10.54 8.42
CA SER A 210 14.99 9.32 8.33
C SER A 210 14.27 8.27 7.48
N ILE A 211 14.95 7.79 6.44
CA ILE A 211 14.54 6.63 5.63
C ILE A 211 14.68 5.39 6.54
N ARG A 212 13.55 4.90 7.07
CA ARG A 212 13.45 3.68 7.87
C ARG A 212 13.62 2.47 6.93
N GLY A 213 14.40 1.47 7.36
CA GLY A 213 14.98 0.41 6.52
C GLY A 213 14.00 -0.27 5.55
N GLU A 214 14.48 -0.51 4.33
CA GLU A 214 13.72 -1.17 3.26
C GLU A 214 13.44 -2.63 3.63
N HIS A 215 12.25 -2.91 4.16
CA HIS A 215 11.72 -4.25 4.26
C HIS A 215 11.31 -4.74 2.87
N ILE A 216 12.20 -5.46 2.19
CA ILE A 216 12.00 -5.97 0.83
C ILE A 216 11.46 -7.40 0.91
N TYR A 217 10.27 -7.63 0.36
CA TYR A 217 9.70 -8.97 0.23
C TYR A 217 9.43 -9.26 -1.23
N ILE A 218 10.15 -10.26 -1.74
CA ILE A 218 10.03 -10.77 -3.10
C ILE A 218 9.49 -12.18 -3.00
N PHE A 219 8.39 -12.42 -3.70
CA PHE A 219 7.83 -13.75 -3.86
C PHE A 219 7.96 -14.15 -5.34
N VAL A 220 8.39 -15.37 -5.58
CA VAL A 220 8.70 -15.95 -6.90
C VAL A 220 8.09 -17.34 -7.05
#